data_AF-T0ZAD6-F1
#
_entry.id   AF-T0ZAD6-F1
#
_cell.length_a   1.000
_cell.length_b   1.000
_cell.length_c   1.000
_cell.angle_alpha   90.00
_cell.angle_beta   90.00
_cell.angle_gamma   90.00
#
_symmetry.space_group_name_H-M   'P 1'
#
loop_
_entity.id
_entity.type
_entity.pdbx_description
1 polymer ?
#
loop_
_entity_poly.entity_id
_entity_poly.type
_entity_poly.pdbx_seq_one_letter_code
_entity_poly.pdbx_strand_id
1 'polypeptide(L)' 'LEPTSPDSPIARFVESRGEGFHHVAFHVESVDTELAQLVASGRRVVDARARPGARGRRVGFAHPSAFGGVLVEFVEDP' A
#
# COMPACT_ATOMS: atom_id res chain seq x y z
N LEU A 1 7.86 -6.22 -9.24
CA LEU A 1 7.49 -4.82 -9.54
C LEU A 1 8.71 -4.19 -10.16
N GLU A 2 8.54 -3.42 -11.23
CA GLU A 2 9.64 -2.71 -11.87
C GLU A 2 9.24 -1.25 -12.11
N PRO A 3 10.19 -0.31 -12.13
CA PRO A 3 9.91 1.07 -12.52
C PRO A 3 9.37 1.14 -13.95
N THR A 4 8.23 1.80 -14.15
CA THR A 4 7.69 2.08 -15.49
C THR A 4 8.16 3.43 -16.04
N SER A 5 8.69 4.29 -15.17
CA SER A 5 9.33 5.56 -15.50
C SER A 5 10.31 5.98 -14.40
N PRO A 6 11.23 6.91 -14.68
CA PRO A 6 12.17 7.45 -13.68
C PRO A 6 11.49 8.10 -12.47
N ASP A 7 10.29 8.65 -12.62
CA ASP A 7 9.55 9.32 -11.54
C ASP A 7 8.56 8.40 -10.80
N SER A 8 8.53 7.11 -11.17
CA SER A 8 7.61 6.15 -10.57
C SER A 8 7.92 5.90 -9.08
N PRO A 9 6.92 5.51 -8.27
CA PRO A 9 7.16 5.16 -6.86
C PRO A 9 8.23 4.07 -6.67
N ILE A 10 8.29 3.11 -7.60
CA ILE A 10 9.29 2.03 -7.58
C ILE A 10 10.69 2.56 -7.90
N ALA A 11 10.84 3.48 -8.88
CA ALA A 11 12.14 4.12 -9.15
C ALA A 11 12.68 4.84 -7.91
N ARG A 12 11.83 5.65 -7.26
CA ARG A 12 12.21 6.37 -6.03
C ARG A 12 12.56 5.44 -4.88
N PHE A 13 11.88 4.30 -4.76
CA PHE A 13 12.23 3.28 -3.77
C PHE A 13 13.61 2.69 -4.05
N VAL A 14 13.87 2.25 -5.29
CA VAL A 14 15.15 1.63 -5.67
C VAL A 14 16.31 2.63 -5.51
N GLU A 15 16.11 3.89 -5.89
CA GLU A 15 17.14 4.93 -5.73
C GLU A 15 17.46 5.19 -4.26
N SER A 16 16.45 5.21 -3.38
CA SER A 16 16.65 5.51 -1.96
C SER A 16 17.09 4.33 -1.11
N ARG A 17 16.78 3.09 -1.51
CA ARG A 17 16.98 1.88 -0.68
C ARG A 17 17.69 0.72 -1.37
N GLY A 18 17.93 0.80 -2.68
CA GLY A 18 18.38 -0.32 -3.49
C GLY A 18 17.24 -1.31 -3.81
N GLU A 19 17.57 -2.35 -4.56
CA GLU A 19 16.64 -3.44 -4.83
C GLU A 19 16.35 -4.26 -3.56
N GLY A 20 15.11 -4.74 -3.43
CA GLY A 20 14.71 -5.55 -2.28
C GLY A 20 13.20 -5.64 -2.08
N PHE A 21 12.79 -6.00 -0.87
CA PHE A 21 11.37 -6.08 -0.47
C PHE A 21 10.73 -4.69 -0.40
N HIS A 22 9.79 -4.43 -1.31
CA HIS A 22 9.13 -3.14 -1.42
C HIS A 22 7.95 -2.95 -0.45
N HIS A 23 7.02 -3.92 -0.42
CA HIS A 23 5.87 -3.94 0.49
C HIS A 23 5.36 -5.36 0.68
N VAL A 24 4.43 -5.54 1.62
CA VAL A 24 3.66 -6.77 1.81
C VAL A 24 2.19 -6.46 1.53
N ALA A 25 1.52 -7.35 0.78
CA ALA A 25 0.11 -7.25 0.48
C ALA A 25 -0.69 -8.30 1.26
N PHE A 26 -1.75 -7.88 1.94
CA PHE A 26 -2.71 -8.76 2.61
C PHE A 26 -4.04 -8.75 1.88
N HIS A 27 -4.59 -9.93 1.66
CA HIS A 27 -5.96 -10.07 1.19
C HIS A 27 -6.94 -9.80 2.34
N VAL A 28 -7.96 -9.00 2.08
CA VAL A 28 -8.97 -8.57 3.05
C VAL A 28 -10.36 -8.56 2.42
N GLU A 29 -11.40 -8.68 3.24
CA GLU A 29 -12.79 -8.64 2.77
C GLU A 29 -13.22 -7.23 2.34
N SER A 30 -12.69 -6.19 2.98
CA SER A 30 -13.01 -4.80 2.67
C SER A 30 -11.86 -3.86 2.96
N VAL A 31 -11.23 -3.31 1.92
CA VAL A 31 -10.12 -2.35 2.04
C VAL A 31 -10.57 -1.08 2.77
N ASP A 32 -11.76 -0.55 2.46
CA ASP A 32 -12.25 0.67 3.11
C ASP A 32 -12.46 0.45 4.62
N THR A 33 -12.91 -0.73 5.01
CA THR A 33 -13.09 -1.09 6.42
C THR A 33 -11.75 -1.12 7.16
N GLU A 34 -10.74 -1.78 6.58
CA GLU A 34 -9.39 -1.85 7.18
C GLU A 34 -8.73 -0.47 7.30
N LEU A 35 -8.82 0.36 6.25
CA LEU A 35 -8.31 1.73 6.27
C LEU A 35 -9.00 2.57 7.36
N ALA A 36 -10.32 2.45 7.50
CA ALA A 36 -11.07 3.16 8.51
C ALA A 36 -10.67 2.73 9.94
N GLN A 37 -10.48 1.43 10.18
CA GLN A 37 -10.00 0.91 11.46
C GLN A 37 -8.60 1.44 11.81
N LEU A 38 -7.69 1.49 10.83
CA LEU A 38 -6.37 2.07 11.04
C LEU A 38 -6.46 3.55 11.43
N VAL A 39 -7.24 4.35 10.70
CA VAL A 39 -7.43 5.77 11.03
C VAL A 39 -8.06 5.93 12.43
N ALA A 40 -9.08 5.14 12.76
CA ALA A 40 -9.73 5.17 14.06
C ALA A 40 -8.79 4.82 15.22
N SER A 41 -7.80 3.94 14.97
CA SER A 41 -6.74 3.61 15.93
C SER A 41 -5.58 4.62 15.96
N GLY A 42 -5.70 5.76 15.27
CA GLY A 42 -4.67 6.80 15.21
C GLY A 42 -3.48 6.46 14.31
N ARG A 43 -3.59 5.41 13.49
CA ARG A 43 -2.54 5.02 12.54
C ARG A 43 -2.69 5.79 11.24
N ARG A 44 -1.54 6.08 10.63
CA ARG A 44 -1.49 6.79 9.35
C ARG A 44 -1.75 5.83 8.19
N VAL A 45 -2.63 6.24 7.30
CA VAL A 45 -2.84 5.60 5.99
C VAL A 45 -2.24 6.46 4.88
N VAL A 46 -1.92 5.83 3.76
CA VAL A 46 -1.53 6.52 2.51
C VAL A 46 -2.78 6.86 1.73
N ASP A 47 -3.69 5.90 1.59
CA ASP A 47 -4.96 6.09 0.90
C ASP A 47 -6.09 6.29 1.93
N ALA A 48 -6.91 7.33 1.74
CA ALA A 48 -8.07 7.58 2.60
C ALA A 48 -9.27 6.66 2.29
N ARG A 49 -9.29 6.07 1.08
CA ARG A 49 -10.28 5.11 0.58
C ARG A 49 -9.63 4.16 -0.41
N ALA A 50 -10.23 3.00 -0.63
CA ALA A 50 -9.75 2.06 -1.61
C ALA A 50 -9.76 2.67 -3.03
N ARG A 51 -8.73 2.36 -3.82
CA ARG A 51 -8.57 2.77 -5.21
C ARG A 51 -8.45 1.55 -6.13
N PRO A 52 -8.65 1.71 -7.45
CA PRO A 52 -8.48 0.62 -8.40
C PRO A 52 -7.05 0.05 -8.34
N GLY A 53 -6.98 -1.28 -8.27
CA GLY A 53 -5.75 -2.08 -8.32
C GLY A 53 -5.66 -2.94 -9.59
N ALA A 54 -4.68 -3.84 -9.61
CA ALA A 54 -4.51 -4.75 -10.73
C ALA A 54 -5.64 -5.80 -10.81
N ARG A 55 -5.96 -6.26 -12.01
CA ARG A 55 -6.94 -7.35 -12.25
C ARG A 55 -8.34 -7.09 -11.67
N GLY A 56 -8.79 -5.84 -11.67
CA GLY A 56 -10.12 -5.45 -11.20
C GLY A 56 -10.27 -5.36 -9.67
N ARG A 57 -9.19 -5.57 -8.93
CA ARG A 57 -9.18 -5.52 -7.46
C ARG A 57 -9.29 -4.10 -6.94
N ARG A 58 -9.67 -3.98 -5.67
CA ARG A 58 -9.59 -2.72 -4.91
C ARG A 58 -8.41 -2.81 -3.97
N VAL A 59 -7.64 -1.73 -3.84
CA VAL A 59 -6.43 -1.69 -3.01
C VAL A 59 -6.33 -0.42 -2.19
N GLY A 60 -5.62 -0.49 -1.08
CA GLY A 60 -5.34 0.67 -0.22
C GLY A 60 -4.10 0.44 0.61
N PHE A 61 -3.35 1.50 0.87
CA PHE A 61 -2.05 1.40 1.52
C PHE A 61 -2.04 2.05 2.91
N ALA A 62 -1.40 1.37 3.86
CA ALA A 62 -1.06 1.94 5.15
C ALA A 62 0.35 2.55 5.14
N HIS A 63 0.54 3.67 5.81
CA HIS A 63 1.85 4.33 5.83
C HIS A 63 2.87 3.47 6.60
N PRO A 64 4.15 3.41 6.20
CA PRO A 64 5.16 2.58 6.88
C PRO A 64 5.28 2.84 8.39
N SER A 65 5.00 4.07 8.84
CA SER A 65 4.97 4.40 10.28
C SER A 65 3.90 3.66 11.07
N ALA A 66 2.86 3.13 10.40
CA ALA A 66 1.85 2.30 11.04
C ALA A 66 2.32 0.86 11.27
N PHE A 67 3.37 0.40 10.57
CA PHE A 67 3.82 -0.99 10.56
C PHE A 67 5.36 -1.11 10.61
N GLY A 68 6.00 -0.39 11.54
CA GLY A 68 7.42 -0.59 11.84
C GLY A 68 8.38 -0.32 10.66
N GLY A 69 7.99 0.54 9.72
CA GLY A 69 8.79 0.86 8.53
C GLY A 69 8.44 0.05 7.28
N VAL A 70 7.43 -0.84 7.34
CA VAL A 70 6.97 -1.63 6.20
C VAL A 70 5.73 -0.98 5.57
N LEU A 71 5.78 -0.73 4.26
CA LEU A 71 4.59 -0.36 3.49
C LEU A 71 3.66 -1.59 3.41
N VAL A 72 2.41 -1.43 3.80
CA VAL A 72 1.41 -2.50 3.78
C VAL A 72 0.32 -2.15 2.78
N GLU A 73 0.01 -3.08 1.88
CA GLU A 73 -1.10 -3.02 0.94
C GLU A 73 -2.23 -3.94 1.41
N PHE A 74 -3.46 -3.44 1.38
CA PHE A 74 -4.67 -4.25 1.51
C PHE A 74 -5.27 -4.46 0.14
N VAL A 75 -5.70 -5.69 -0.14
CA VAL A 75 -6.23 -6.11 -1.44
C VAL A 75 -7.58 -6.78 -1.23
N GLU A 76 -8.60 -6.28 -1.91
CA GLU A 76 -9.96 -6.82 -1.96
C GLU A 76 -10.22 -7.31 -3.38
N ASP A 77 -10.67 -8.57 -3.50
CA ASP A 77 -11.09 -9.15 -4.78
C ASP A 77 -12.40 -8.51 -5.28
N PRO A 78 -12.70 -8.61 -6.59
CA PRO A 78 -13.87 -7.96 -7.20
C PRO A 78 -15.23 -8.36 -6.63
#